data_AF-A0A2V7UKC7-F1
#
_entry.id   AF-A0A2V7UKC7-F1
#
_cell.length_a   1.000
_cell.length_b   1.000
_cell.length_c   1.000
_cell.angle_alpha   90.00
_cell.angle_beta   90.00
_cell.angle_gamma   90.00
#
_symmetry.space_group_name_H-M   'P 1'
#
loop_
_entity.id
_entity.type
_entity.pdbx_description
1 polymer ?
#
loop_
_entity_poly.entity_id
_entity_poly.type
_entity_poly.pdbx_seq_one_letter_code
_entity_poly.pdbx_strand_id
1 'polypeptide(L)'
;MGVAVLAFGLATSVDAGPCKTYTGTFTAVAPAECSSPVGICTHGTLVGGFPSTYDFVAHTLVPTGGPGEFAYTGHSVITTRKGKLFGSDSGHLTMLPDGTAPFVTTVQLVGGTRKYEGVTGQFVAPGVLDLATGATVGSYTARICKSDDDGEDDAESEGDN
;
A
#
# COMPACT_ATOMS: atom_id res chain seq x y z
N MET A 1 23.65 48.44 -7.75
CA MET A 1 23.64 47.61 -6.53
C MET A 1 22.43 46.70 -6.59
N GLY A 2 22.63 45.39 -6.45
CA GLY A 2 21.56 44.41 -6.44
C GLY A 2 22.08 43.04 -6.88
N VAL A 3 22.70 42.29 -5.96
CA VAL A 3 23.11 40.90 -6.19
C VAL A 3 21.94 40.02 -5.77
N ALA A 4 21.32 39.31 -6.73
CA ALA A 4 20.32 38.29 -6.45
C ALA A 4 21.03 36.95 -6.21
N VAL A 5 20.91 36.42 -5.00
CA VAL A 5 21.44 35.10 -4.62
C VAL A 5 20.36 34.06 -4.87
N LEU A 6 20.53 33.24 -5.91
CA LEU A 6 19.71 32.06 -6.16
C LEU A 6 20.15 30.93 -5.23
N ALA A 7 19.35 30.62 -4.22
CA ALA A 7 19.53 29.43 -3.40
C ALA A 7 18.99 28.22 -4.16
N PHE A 8 19.89 27.36 -4.66
CA PHE A 8 19.55 26.02 -5.14
C PHE A 8 19.28 25.13 -3.93
N GLY A 9 18.02 24.76 -3.71
CA GLY A 9 17.66 23.74 -2.72
C GLY A 9 18.16 22.37 -3.17
N LEU A 10 19.01 21.75 -2.37
CA LEU A 10 19.40 20.35 -2.54
C LEU A 10 18.17 19.47 -2.28
N ALA A 11 17.65 18.84 -3.34
CA ALA A 11 16.70 17.75 -3.18
C ALA A 11 17.47 16.55 -2.59
N THR A 12 17.24 16.24 -1.33
CA THR A 12 17.77 15.03 -0.70
C THR A 12 17.02 13.83 -1.28
N SER A 13 17.66 13.10 -2.19
CA SER A 13 17.21 11.78 -2.59
C SER A 13 17.32 10.86 -1.37
N VAL A 14 16.19 10.45 -0.80
CA VAL A 14 16.18 9.32 0.14
C VAL A 14 16.60 8.11 -0.69
N ASP A 15 17.80 7.58 -0.41
CA ASP A 15 18.25 6.36 -1.09
C ASP A 15 17.31 5.24 -0.66
N ALA A 16 16.59 4.68 -1.63
CA ALA A 16 15.69 3.58 -1.36
C ALA A 16 16.55 2.33 -1.21
N GLY A 17 16.83 1.94 0.04
CA GLY A 17 17.52 0.69 0.34
C GLY A 17 16.81 -0.54 -0.27
N PRO A 18 17.39 -1.74 -0.14
CA PRO A 18 17.14 -2.86 -1.04
C PRO A 18 15.66 -3.24 -1.10
N CYS A 19 15.07 -3.06 -2.29
CA CYS A 19 13.69 -3.44 -2.57
C CYS A 19 13.55 -4.95 -2.72
N LYS A 20 12.49 -5.52 -2.12
CA LYS A 20 12.10 -6.92 -2.29
C LYS A 20 10.73 -7.03 -2.92
N THR A 21 10.58 -7.99 -3.82
CA THR A 21 9.31 -8.30 -4.47
C THR A 21 8.66 -9.51 -3.81
N TYR A 22 7.35 -9.43 -3.58
CA TYR A 22 6.53 -10.50 -3.03
C TYR A 22 5.31 -10.71 -3.91
N THR A 23 4.83 -11.95 -3.98
CA THR A 23 3.60 -12.29 -4.71
C THR A 23 2.74 -13.21 -3.86
N GLY A 24 1.45 -13.22 -4.12
CA GLY A 24 0.52 -14.10 -3.43
C GLY A 24 -0.93 -13.85 -3.78
N THR A 25 -1.82 -14.35 -2.93
CA THR A 25 -3.27 -14.16 -3.05
C THR A 25 -3.85 -13.48 -1.83
N PHE A 26 -5.05 -12.94 -1.99
CA PHE A 26 -5.80 -12.36 -0.89
C PHE A 26 -7.26 -12.78 -0.90
N THR A 27 -7.86 -12.75 0.28
CA THR A 27 -9.30 -12.78 0.49
C THR A 27 -9.69 -11.68 1.46
N ALA A 28 -10.87 -11.09 1.30
CA ALA A 28 -11.40 -10.15 2.28
C ALA A 28 -12.92 -10.17 2.31
N VAL A 29 -13.48 -9.62 3.39
CA VAL A 29 -14.91 -9.46 3.59
C VAL A 29 -15.20 -8.05 4.10
N ALA A 30 -16.45 -7.60 3.96
CA ALA A 30 -16.90 -6.39 4.63
C ALA A 30 -16.86 -6.58 6.17
N PRO A 31 -16.22 -5.69 6.93
CA PRO A 31 -16.28 -5.71 8.39
C PRO A 31 -17.68 -5.30 8.87
N ALA A 32 -18.00 -5.64 10.14
CA ALA A 32 -19.30 -5.32 10.74
C ALA A 32 -19.54 -3.81 10.86
N GLU A 33 -18.48 -3.03 11.11
CA GLU A 33 -18.51 -1.58 11.13
C GLU A 33 -17.66 -1.05 9.98
N CYS A 34 -18.17 -0.05 9.27
CA CYS A 34 -17.45 0.60 8.18
C CYS A 34 -17.51 2.12 8.34
N SER A 35 -16.34 2.73 8.49
CA SER A 35 -16.17 4.18 8.61
C SER A 35 -16.07 4.90 7.25
N SER A 36 -16.13 4.17 6.15
CA SER A 36 -16.03 4.73 4.81
C SER A 36 -17.21 5.67 4.52
N PRO A 37 -16.97 6.89 4.03
CA PRO A 37 -18.05 7.78 3.57
C PRO A 37 -18.77 7.26 2.32
N VAL A 38 -18.18 6.31 1.59
CA VAL A 38 -18.78 5.67 0.41
C VAL A 38 -19.21 4.23 0.70
N GLY A 39 -19.21 3.81 1.97
CA GLY A 39 -19.72 2.51 2.42
C GLY A 39 -18.86 1.30 2.02
N ILE A 40 -17.60 1.50 1.59
CA ILE A 40 -16.70 0.41 1.20
C ILE A 40 -15.56 0.31 2.21
N CYS A 41 -15.59 -0.78 2.99
CA CYS A 41 -14.48 -1.21 3.83
C CYS A 41 -14.24 -2.70 3.62
N THR A 42 -12.99 -3.14 3.75
CA THR A 42 -12.69 -4.58 3.72
C THR A 42 -11.69 -4.95 4.81
N HIS A 43 -11.88 -6.11 5.42
CA HIS A 43 -10.91 -6.77 6.27
C HIS A 43 -10.46 -8.06 5.60
N GLY A 44 -9.16 -8.19 5.34
CA GLY A 44 -8.63 -9.27 4.53
C GLY A 44 -7.34 -9.90 5.03
N THR A 45 -6.97 -11.00 4.38
CA THR A 45 -5.76 -11.75 4.62
C THR A 45 -4.96 -11.87 3.32
N LEU A 46 -3.67 -11.54 3.38
CA LEU A 46 -2.70 -11.86 2.34
C LEU A 46 -2.01 -13.17 2.68
N VAL A 47 -1.86 -14.06 1.70
CA VAL A 47 -1.08 -15.30 1.81
C VAL A 47 0.04 -15.32 0.76
N GLY A 48 0.99 -16.24 0.88
CA GLY A 48 2.15 -16.33 -0.04
C GLY A 48 3.38 -15.58 0.47
N GLY A 49 3.97 -14.74 -0.38
CA GLY A 49 5.26 -14.08 -0.12
C GLY A 49 5.25 -13.06 1.02
N PHE A 50 4.08 -12.47 1.33
CA PHE A 50 3.94 -11.48 2.38
C PHE A 50 2.70 -11.73 3.28
N PRO A 51 2.71 -12.81 4.09
CA PRO A 51 1.56 -13.17 4.93
C PRO A 51 1.23 -12.08 5.94
N SER A 52 0.00 -11.58 5.90
CA SER A 52 -0.46 -10.45 6.70
C SER A 52 -1.98 -10.34 6.70
N THR A 53 -2.54 -9.49 7.56
CA THR A 53 -3.92 -9.02 7.42
C THR A 53 -3.93 -7.57 6.96
N TYR A 54 -5.05 -7.10 6.43
CA TYR A 54 -5.22 -5.70 6.08
C TYR A 54 -6.63 -5.21 6.36
N ASP A 55 -6.73 -3.92 6.64
CA ASP A 55 -7.97 -3.16 6.68
C ASP A 55 -7.89 -2.09 5.60
N PHE A 56 -8.90 -2.02 4.74
CA PHE A 56 -9.04 -0.98 3.72
C PHE A 56 -10.31 -0.17 3.98
N VAL A 57 -10.20 1.15 3.85
CA VAL A 57 -11.33 2.08 3.92
C VAL A 57 -11.30 2.97 2.68
N ALA A 58 -12.33 2.86 1.83
CA ALA A 58 -12.49 3.75 0.70
C ALA A 58 -12.93 5.15 1.18
N HIS A 59 -12.46 6.19 0.52
CA HIS A 59 -12.83 7.58 0.77
C HIS A 59 -13.66 8.17 -0.36
N THR A 60 -13.40 7.76 -1.60
CA THR A 60 -14.12 8.25 -2.77
C THR A 60 -14.53 7.08 -3.66
N LEU A 61 -15.57 7.30 -4.45
CA LEU A 61 -15.98 6.41 -5.52
C LEU A 61 -16.63 7.28 -6.59
N VAL A 62 -15.94 7.47 -7.71
CA VAL A 62 -16.28 8.47 -8.72
C VAL A 62 -16.44 7.78 -10.08
N PRO A 63 -17.57 7.98 -10.79
CA PRO A 63 -17.76 7.44 -12.13
C PRO A 63 -16.68 7.94 -13.09
N THR A 64 -16.14 7.07 -13.95
CA THR A 64 -15.07 7.41 -14.91
C THR A 64 -15.56 7.57 -16.36
N GLY A 65 -16.85 7.34 -16.62
CA GLY A 65 -17.49 7.61 -17.91
C GLY A 65 -18.08 6.38 -18.59
N GLY A 66 -17.55 5.18 -18.34
CA GLY A 66 -18.15 3.93 -18.77
C GLY A 66 -19.28 3.46 -17.84
N PRO A 67 -20.29 2.73 -18.36
CA PRO A 67 -21.32 2.12 -17.52
C PRO A 67 -20.70 1.21 -16.45
N GLY A 68 -21.00 1.50 -15.18
CA GLY A 68 -20.48 0.71 -14.05
C GLY A 68 -19.00 0.94 -13.74
N GLU A 69 -18.29 1.81 -14.46
CA GLU A 69 -16.87 2.08 -14.21
C GLU A 69 -16.67 3.19 -13.18
N PHE A 70 -15.85 2.91 -12.18
CA PHE A 70 -15.52 3.84 -11.12
C PHE A 70 -14.03 3.84 -10.82
N ALA A 71 -13.52 5.00 -10.43
CA ALA A 71 -12.26 5.14 -9.73
C ALA A 71 -12.53 5.40 -8.25
N TYR A 72 -11.68 4.88 -7.38
CA TYR A 72 -11.74 5.13 -5.94
C TYR A 72 -10.38 5.49 -5.38
N THR A 73 -10.42 6.21 -4.26
CA THR A 73 -9.28 6.42 -3.37
C THR A 73 -9.60 5.92 -1.98
N GLY A 74 -8.57 5.62 -1.19
CA GLY A 74 -8.74 5.16 0.19
C GLY A 74 -7.41 5.08 0.92
N HIS A 75 -7.43 4.38 2.04
CA HIS A 75 -6.21 3.99 2.74
C HIS A 75 -6.29 2.56 3.22
N SER A 76 -5.12 1.92 3.29
CA SER A 76 -4.95 0.59 3.86
C SER A 76 -4.04 0.61 5.08
N VAL A 77 -4.34 -0.27 6.04
CA VAL A 77 -3.42 -0.63 7.13
C VAL A 77 -3.10 -2.11 6.99
N ILE A 78 -1.86 -2.43 6.62
CA ILE A 78 -1.39 -3.81 6.49
C ILE A 78 -0.69 -4.20 7.79
N THR A 79 -1.22 -5.20 8.49
CA THR A 79 -0.73 -5.64 9.79
C THR A 79 0.06 -6.94 9.66
N THR A 80 1.29 -6.93 10.15
CA THR A 80 2.16 -8.09 10.23
C THR A 80 2.59 -8.33 11.68
N ARG A 81 3.21 -9.49 11.97
CA ARG A 81 3.84 -9.75 13.27
C ARG A 81 5.02 -8.81 13.57
N LYS A 82 5.62 -8.19 12.54
CA LYS A 82 6.83 -7.38 12.63
C LYS A 82 6.57 -5.87 12.63
N GLY A 83 5.30 -5.46 12.55
CA GLY A 83 4.88 -4.07 12.44
C GLY A 83 3.75 -3.89 11.43
N LYS A 84 3.33 -2.65 11.27
CA LYS A 84 2.30 -2.23 10.31
C LYS A 84 2.92 -1.47 9.14
N LEU A 85 2.28 -1.56 7.98
CA LEU A 85 2.50 -0.65 6.85
C LEU A 85 1.22 0.16 6.62
N PHE A 86 1.39 1.41 6.20
CA PHE A 86 0.30 2.33 5.90
C PHE A 86 0.29 2.63 4.40
N GLY A 87 -0.88 2.52 3.80
CA GLY A 87 -1.13 2.68 2.37
C GLY A 87 -1.97 3.92 2.06
N SER A 88 -1.60 4.62 0.99
CA SER A 88 -2.48 5.53 0.26
C SER A 88 -2.92 4.84 -1.02
N ASP A 89 -4.23 4.64 -1.15
CA ASP A 89 -4.77 3.67 -2.08
C ASP A 89 -5.49 4.39 -3.22
N SER A 90 -5.32 3.86 -4.42
CA SER A 90 -6.12 4.22 -5.59
C SER A 90 -6.48 2.96 -6.36
N GLY A 91 -7.62 2.97 -7.02
CA GLY A 91 -8.00 1.83 -7.85
C GLY A 91 -9.16 2.11 -8.76
N HIS A 92 -9.43 1.15 -9.61
CA HIS A 92 -10.54 1.16 -10.55
C HIS A 92 -11.34 -0.12 -10.37
N LEU A 93 -12.66 -0.02 -10.47
CA LEU A 93 -13.56 -1.16 -10.49
C LEU A 93 -14.62 -0.97 -11.56
N THR A 94 -15.14 -2.09 -12.06
CA THR A 94 -16.26 -2.10 -13.01
C THR A 94 -17.38 -2.96 -12.43
N MET A 95 -18.49 -2.37 -12.01
CA MET A 95 -19.67 -3.09 -11.56
C MET A 95 -20.37 -3.75 -12.76
N LEU A 96 -20.51 -5.07 -12.71
CA LEU A 96 -21.14 -5.87 -13.76
C LEU A 96 -22.59 -6.21 -13.40
N PRO A 97 -23.46 -6.45 -14.41
CA PRO A 97 -24.86 -6.81 -14.17
C PRO A 97 -25.07 -8.12 -13.40
N ASP A 98 -24.04 -8.97 -13.32
CA ASP A 98 -24.08 -10.23 -12.57
C ASP A 98 -23.83 -10.06 -11.06
N GLY A 99 -23.67 -8.81 -10.59
CA GLY A 99 -23.43 -8.51 -9.19
C GLY A 99 -21.97 -8.63 -8.76
N THR A 100 -21.04 -8.79 -9.70
CA THR A 100 -19.60 -8.76 -9.43
C THR A 100 -18.97 -7.43 -9.84
N ALA A 101 -17.80 -7.13 -9.31
CA ALA A 101 -16.99 -6.00 -9.73
C ALA A 101 -15.51 -6.38 -9.82
N PRO A 102 -14.97 -6.72 -11.01
CA PRO A 102 -13.52 -6.78 -11.21
C PRO A 102 -12.89 -5.43 -10.88
N PHE A 103 -11.73 -5.48 -10.22
CA PHE A 103 -11.01 -4.29 -9.82
C PHE A 103 -9.50 -4.48 -9.87
N VAL A 104 -8.78 -3.37 -9.85
CA VAL A 104 -7.35 -3.31 -9.56
C VAL A 104 -7.09 -2.19 -8.56
N THR A 105 -6.53 -2.53 -7.41
CA THR A 105 -6.03 -1.57 -6.41
C THR A 105 -4.53 -1.42 -6.54
N THR A 106 -4.04 -0.18 -6.45
CA THR A 106 -2.65 0.13 -6.11
C THR A 106 -2.60 0.76 -4.72
N VAL A 107 -1.84 0.13 -3.81
CA VAL A 107 -1.55 0.61 -2.46
C VAL A 107 -0.15 1.23 -2.49
N GLN A 108 -0.05 2.55 -2.44
CA GLN A 108 1.24 3.22 -2.30
C GLN A 108 1.63 3.23 -0.82
N LEU A 109 2.78 2.64 -0.47
CA LEU A 109 3.28 2.68 0.90
C LEU A 109 3.75 4.08 1.24
N VAL A 110 3.20 4.64 2.31
CA VAL A 110 3.48 6.00 2.80
C VAL A 110 4.08 6.01 4.21
N GLY A 111 4.25 4.84 4.81
CA GLY A 111 4.93 4.69 6.09
C GLY A 111 4.73 3.31 6.72
N GLY A 112 5.32 3.14 7.88
CA GLY A 112 5.17 1.93 8.67
C GLY A 112 5.72 2.09 10.07
N THR A 113 5.72 0.99 10.82
CA THR A 113 6.16 0.95 12.22
C THR A 113 7.16 -0.18 12.44
N ARG A 114 8.00 -0.07 13.48
CA ARG A 114 8.98 -1.10 13.86
C ARG A 114 9.89 -1.41 12.67
N LYS A 115 9.92 -2.69 12.23
CA LYS A 115 10.73 -3.13 11.08
C LYS A 115 10.31 -2.52 9.74
N TYR A 116 9.24 -1.73 9.70
CA TYR A 116 8.75 -1.04 8.51
C TYR A 116 8.79 0.49 8.65
N GLU A 117 9.52 1.02 9.64
CA GLU A 117 9.83 2.46 9.64
C GLU A 117 10.60 2.85 8.37
N GLY A 118 10.27 4.02 7.80
CA GLY A 118 10.86 4.50 6.55
C GLY A 118 10.49 3.69 5.29
N VAL A 119 9.61 2.69 5.39
CA VAL A 119 9.27 1.83 4.25
C VAL A 119 8.62 2.60 3.10
N THR A 120 9.04 2.29 1.89
CA THR A 120 8.42 2.77 0.65
C THR A 120 8.09 1.59 -0.27
N GLY A 121 7.43 1.88 -1.40
CA GLY A 121 7.05 0.88 -2.39
C GLY A 121 5.54 0.77 -2.55
N GLN A 122 5.05 -0.34 -3.09
CA GLN A 122 3.65 -0.48 -3.45
C GLN A 122 3.17 -1.93 -3.46
N PHE A 123 1.85 -2.10 -3.34
CA PHE A 123 1.14 -3.32 -3.71
C PHE A 123 0.26 -3.02 -4.92
N VAL A 124 0.18 -3.96 -5.87
CA VAL A 124 -0.80 -3.95 -6.96
C VAL A 124 -1.61 -5.23 -6.84
N ALA A 125 -2.92 -5.08 -6.71
CA ALA A 125 -3.84 -6.15 -6.35
C ALA A 125 -5.06 -6.18 -7.29
N PRO A 126 -5.02 -6.97 -8.37
CA PRO A 126 -6.20 -7.30 -9.15
C PRO A 126 -7.07 -8.32 -8.40
N GLY A 127 -8.39 -8.14 -8.47
CA GLY A 127 -9.35 -9.05 -7.86
C GLY A 127 -10.77 -8.88 -8.38
N VAL A 128 -11.69 -9.58 -7.73
CA VAL A 128 -13.13 -9.48 -7.97
C VAL A 128 -13.84 -9.27 -6.64
N LEU A 129 -14.74 -8.29 -6.60
CA LEU A 129 -15.67 -8.03 -5.50
C LEU A 129 -17.02 -8.65 -5.83
N ASP A 130 -17.60 -9.36 -4.87
CA ASP A 130 -19.00 -9.77 -4.88
C ASP A 130 -19.84 -8.67 -4.17
N LEU A 131 -20.71 -8.00 -4.93
CA LEU A 131 -21.49 -6.86 -4.44
C LEU A 131 -22.59 -7.27 -3.45
N ALA A 132 -22.99 -8.53 -3.41
CA ALA A 132 -24.01 -9.03 -2.49
C ALA A 132 -23.45 -9.32 -1.10
N THR A 133 -22.23 -9.86 -1.05
CA THR A 133 -21.57 -10.29 0.20
C THR A 133 -20.50 -9.32 0.69
N GLY A 134 -20.01 -8.43 -0.18
CA GLY A 134 -18.83 -7.61 0.09
C GLY A 134 -17.51 -8.40 0.10
N ALA A 135 -17.54 -9.68 -0.31
CA ALA A 135 -16.35 -10.52 -0.35
C ALA A 135 -15.46 -10.17 -1.54
N THR A 136 -14.15 -10.19 -1.33
CA THR A 136 -13.18 -10.04 -2.42
C THR A 136 -12.19 -11.19 -2.43
N VAL A 137 -11.76 -11.56 -3.64
CA VAL A 137 -10.70 -12.54 -3.87
C VAL A 137 -9.79 -12.06 -5.00
N GLY A 138 -8.50 -12.35 -4.91
CA GLY A 138 -7.57 -11.95 -5.97
C GLY A 138 -6.12 -12.32 -5.70
N SER A 139 -5.24 -11.67 -6.46
CA SER A 139 -3.79 -11.82 -6.35
C SER A 139 -3.13 -10.49 -6.02
N TYR A 140 -1.89 -10.51 -5.53
CA TYR A 140 -1.11 -9.30 -5.38
C TYR A 140 0.34 -9.51 -5.83
N THR A 141 0.94 -8.41 -6.27
CA THR A 141 2.39 -8.22 -6.33
C THR A 141 2.75 -7.03 -5.47
N ALA A 142 3.71 -7.20 -4.56
CA ALA A 142 4.23 -6.14 -3.72
C ALA A 142 5.70 -5.89 -4.03
N ARG A 143 6.12 -4.63 -4.07
CA ARG A 143 7.51 -4.21 -4.04
C ARG A 143 7.69 -3.36 -2.81
N ILE A 144 8.55 -3.79 -1.88
CA ILE A 144 8.75 -3.11 -0.59
C ILE A 144 10.23 -2.76 -0.47
N CYS A 145 10.53 -1.47 -0.33
CA CYS A 145 11.87 -0.94 -0.15
C CYS A 145 12.00 -0.43 1.28
N LYS A 146 13.13 -0.73 1.93
CA LYS A 146 13.44 -0.24 3.27
C LYS A 146 14.46 0.87 3.12
N SER A 147 14.42 1.88 3.97
CA SER A 147 15.59 2.74 4.15
C SER A 147 16.77 1.85 4.53
N ASP A 148 17.94 2.10 3.96
CA ASP A 148 19.16 1.57 4.54
C ASP A 148 19.26 2.19 5.93
N ASP A 149 19.16 1.34 6.95
CA ASP A 149 19.57 1.71 8.29
C ASP A 149 21.09 1.73 8.16
N ASP A 150 21.69 2.92 8.17
CA ASP A 150 23.14 3.09 8.26
C ASP A 150 23.56 2.44 9.58
N GLY A 151 23.76 1.12 9.54
CA GLY A 151 24.48 0.42 10.57
C GLY A 151 25.85 1.07 10.59
N GLU A 152 26.08 1.91 11.59
CA GLU A 152 27.42 2.19 12.07
C GLU A 152 28.05 0.83 12.33
N ASP A 153 28.75 0.34 11.32
CA ASP A 153 29.79 -0.66 11.45
C ASP A 153 30.77 -0.03 12.43
N ASP A 154 30.60 -0.33 13.72
CA ASP A 154 31.60 -0.15 14.75
C ASP A 154 32.88 -0.83 14.25
N ALA A 155 33.72 -0.05 13.59
CA ALA A 155 35.05 -0.46 13.20
C ALA A 155 35.85 -0.67 14.50
N GLU A 156 35.77 -1.89 15.04
CA GLU A 156 36.79 -2.42 15.93
C GLU A 156 38.12 -2.38 15.18
N SER A 157 38.89 -1.32 15.40
CA SER A 157 40.32 -1.34 15.13
C SER A 157 41.02 -1.80 16.41
N GLU A 158 41.12 -3.12 16.58
CA GLU A 158 42.16 -3.71 17.42
C GLU A 158 43.54 -3.54 16.75
N GLY A 159 44.53 -3.08 17.53
CA GLY A 159 45.98 -3.18 17.27
C GLY A 159 46.57 -2.10 16.33
N ASP A 160 47.81 -1.62 16.47
CA ASP A 160 48.96 -2.11 17.21
C ASP A 160 50.05 -1.00 17.31
N ASN A 161 50.84 -1.06 18.39
CA ASN A 161 52.14 -0.43 18.71
C ASN A 161 52.22 1.02 19.21
#